data_AF-A0A0R2ELK3-F1
#
_entry.id   AF-A0A0R2ELK3-F1
#
_cell.length_a   1.000
_cell.length_b   1.000
_cell.length_c   1.000
_cell.angle_alpha   90.00
_cell.angle_beta   90.00
_cell.angle_gamma   90.00
#
_symmetry.space_group_name_H-M   'P 1'
#
loop_
_entity.id
_entity.type
_entity.pdbx_description
1 polymer ?
#
loop_
_entity_poly.entity_id
_entity_poly.type
_entity_poly.pdbx_seq_one_letter_code
_entity_poly.pdbx_strand_id
1 'polypeptide(L)'
;MKLTHLLATTTIIAGCTLLLTPASANAATKWHNGTPKAIRGNWYHNGSNKAYLTYTATKSIGNVFDKSDADNTYYKEIGYGLKNIKYKQLSKRVYELTGIQYSPKGTKVQFDGQRMTYKVMAVSKTQLHFYKGGYLKYTSKPTFKIVTSNHTFTD
;
A
#
# COMPACT_ATOMS: atom_id res chain seq x y z
N MET A 1 -39.50 -70.23 38.08
CA MET A 1 -40.08 -69.27 39.03
C MET A 1 -39.02 -68.22 39.32
N LYS A 2 -39.28 -66.92 39.02
CA LYS A 2 -38.75 -65.66 39.63
C LYS A 2 -37.24 -65.58 40.01
N LEU A 3 -36.46 -64.52 39.85
CA LEU A 3 -36.59 -63.14 39.35
C LEU A 3 -35.13 -62.59 39.32
N THR A 4 -34.83 -61.69 38.39
CA THR A 4 -33.74 -60.69 38.30
C THR A 4 -32.72 -60.53 39.45
N HIS A 5 -31.44 -60.29 39.11
CA HIS A 5 -30.81 -58.99 39.38
C HIS A 5 -29.62 -58.70 38.44
N LEU A 6 -29.70 -57.48 37.92
CA LEU A 6 -28.78 -56.70 37.10
C LEU A 6 -27.44 -56.46 37.83
N LEU A 7 -26.32 -56.41 37.09
CA LEU A 7 -25.31 -55.34 37.22
C LEU A 7 -24.30 -55.43 36.08
N ALA A 8 -24.36 -54.42 35.22
CA ALA A 8 -23.43 -54.15 34.14
C ALA A 8 -22.22 -53.39 34.68
N THR A 9 -21.02 -53.75 34.23
CA THR A 9 -19.83 -52.89 34.37
C THR A 9 -19.19 -52.70 33.00
N THR A 10 -19.34 -51.47 32.53
CA THR A 10 -18.94 -50.89 31.26
C THR A 10 -17.44 -50.63 31.25
N THR A 11 -16.68 -51.22 30.33
CA THR A 11 -15.29 -50.82 30.07
C THR A 11 -15.30 -49.63 29.13
N ILE A 12 -14.88 -48.46 29.63
CA ILE A 12 -14.80 -47.20 28.88
C ILE A 12 -13.61 -47.31 27.90
N ILE A 13 -13.91 -47.34 26.61
CA ILE A 13 -12.93 -47.11 25.55
C ILE A 13 -12.64 -45.60 25.56
N ALA A 14 -11.45 -45.22 26.00
CA ALA A 14 -10.95 -43.85 25.90
C ALA A 14 -10.73 -43.50 24.42
N GLY A 15 -11.77 -42.91 23.80
CA GLY A 15 -11.67 -42.28 22.49
C GLY A 15 -10.76 -41.06 22.59
N CYS A 16 -9.55 -41.17 22.05
CA CYS A 16 -8.68 -40.02 21.82
C CYS A 16 -9.27 -39.22 20.64
N THR A 17 -10.23 -38.34 20.93
CA THR A 17 -10.69 -37.35 19.95
C THR A 17 -9.58 -36.33 19.76
N LEU A 18 -8.77 -36.54 18.72
CA LEU A 18 -7.94 -35.49 18.14
C LEU A 18 -8.85 -34.32 17.76
N LEU A 19 -8.87 -33.31 18.62
CA LEU A 19 -9.41 -32.00 18.31
C LEU A 19 -8.56 -31.40 17.18
N LEU A 20 -8.97 -31.66 15.94
CA LEU A 20 -8.50 -30.93 14.79
C LEU A 20 -8.99 -29.48 14.94
N THR A 21 -8.18 -28.64 15.58
CA THR A 21 -8.38 -27.19 15.51
C THR A 21 -8.38 -26.81 14.03
N PRO A 22 -9.40 -26.13 13.50
CA PRO A 22 -9.34 -25.65 12.14
C PRO A 22 -8.19 -24.66 12.07
N ALA A 23 -7.11 -25.04 11.38
CA ALA A 23 -6.11 -24.10 10.94
C ALA A 23 -6.88 -22.99 10.22
N SER A 24 -6.83 -21.78 10.77
CA SER A 24 -7.39 -20.62 10.09
C SER A 24 -6.63 -20.51 8.78
N ALA A 25 -7.22 -20.99 7.69
CA ALA A 25 -6.65 -20.86 6.37
C ALA A 25 -6.57 -19.36 6.10
N ASN A 26 -5.39 -18.77 6.31
CA ASN A 26 -5.09 -17.43 5.83
C ASN A 26 -5.19 -17.54 4.31
N ALA A 27 -6.37 -17.18 3.78
CA ALA A 27 -6.63 -17.17 2.36
C ALA A 27 -5.44 -16.46 1.69
N ALA A 28 -4.72 -17.20 0.84
CA ALA A 28 -3.54 -16.67 0.18
C ALA A 28 -3.94 -15.38 -0.54
N THR A 29 -3.46 -14.24 -0.03
CA THR A 29 -3.79 -12.92 -0.56
C THR A 29 -3.41 -12.87 -2.05
N LYS A 30 -4.42 -12.90 -2.92
CA LYS A 30 -4.24 -12.94 -4.37
C LYS A 30 -3.54 -11.66 -4.83
N TRP A 31 -2.49 -11.82 -5.63
CA TRP A 31 -1.85 -10.71 -6.32
C TRP A 31 -2.67 -10.30 -7.54
N HIS A 32 -2.84 -8.99 -7.71
CA HIS A 32 -3.51 -8.36 -8.83
C HIS A 32 -2.52 -7.46 -9.57
N ASN A 33 -2.68 -7.33 -10.89
CA ASN A 33 -1.85 -6.44 -11.69
C ASN A 33 -2.35 -4.99 -11.61
N GLY A 34 -1.42 -4.04 -11.69
CA GLY A 34 -1.66 -2.61 -11.64
C GLY A 34 -1.76 -2.05 -10.23
N THR A 35 -2.42 -0.91 -10.08
CA THR A 35 -2.70 -0.29 -8.78
C THR A 35 -4.15 -0.53 -8.35
N PRO A 36 -4.44 -0.64 -7.03
CA PRO A 36 -5.80 -0.67 -6.52
C PRO A 36 -6.58 0.58 -6.97
N LYS A 37 -7.81 0.42 -7.47
CA LYS A 37 -8.65 1.55 -7.90
C LYS A 37 -8.84 2.60 -6.79
N ALA A 38 -8.90 2.15 -5.53
CA ALA A 38 -9.14 3.01 -4.36
C ALA A 38 -8.03 4.03 -4.08
N ILE A 39 -6.80 3.83 -4.58
CA ILE A 39 -5.68 4.75 -4.37
C ILE A 39 -5.32 5.56 -5.62
N ARG A 40 -6.00 5.33 -6.76
CA ARG A 40 -5.67 6.03 -8.01
C ARG A 40 -5.95 7.52 -7.88
N GLY A 41 -5.14 8.33 -8.56
CA GLY A 41 -5.23 9.79 -8.54
C GLY A 41 -3.97 10.47 -7.99
N ASN A 42 -4.10 11.76 -7.73
CA ASN A 42 -3.06 12.61 -7.19
C ASN A 42 -3.28 12.84 -5.69
N TRP A 43 -2.19 12.83 -4.96
CA TRP A 43 -2.15 12.90 -3.51
C TRP A 43 -1.05 13.86 -3.09
N TYR A 44 -1.33 14.67 -2.07
CA TYR A 44 -0.47 15.76 -1.64
C TYR A 44 -0.22 15.67 -0.14
N HIS A 45 1.04 15.67 0.26
CA HIS A 45 1.44 15.82 1.65
C HIS A 45 1.60 17.32 1.95
N ASN A 46 0.79 17.84 2.86
CA ASN A 46 0.78 19.26 3.22
C ASN A 46 1.66 19.60 4.44
N GLY A 47 2.43 18.64 4.96
CA GLY A 47 3.36 18.84 6.09
C GLY A 47 4.54 19.76 5.74
N SER A 48 5.55 19.84 6.60
CA SER A 48 6.71 20.72 6.38
C SER A 48 7.37 20.48 5.02
N ASN A 49 7.73 19.22 4.74
CA ASN A 49 8.28 18.80 3.45
C ASN A 49 7.15 18.47 2.49
N LYS A 50 6.69 19.45 1.73
CA LYS A 50 5.61 19.26 0.74
C LYS A 50 6.00 18.14 -0.22
N ALA A 51 5.08 17.22 -0.50
CA ALA A 51 5.34 16.09 -1.40
C ALA A 51 4.08 15.67 -2.17
N TYR A 52 4.27 14.95 -3.26
CA TYR A 52 3.17 14.34 -4.01
C TYR A 52 3.37 12.85 -4.24
N LEU A 53 2.25 12.16 -4.41
CA LEU A 53 2.16 10.82 -4.98
C LEU A 53 1.09 10.83 -6.06
N THR A 54 1.34 10.13 -7.16
CA THR A 54 0.40 9.91 -8.23
C THR A 54 0.33 8.42 -8.52
N TYR A 55 -0.89 7.87 -8.52
CA TYR A 55 -1.15 6.48 -8.88
C TYR A 55 -2.01 6.44 -10.14
N THR A 56 -1.47 5.88 -11.21
CA THR A 56 -2.24 5.54 -12.42
C THR A 56 -2.59 4.06 -12.39
N ALA A 57 -3.31 3.54 -13.40
CA ALA A 57 -3.65 2.12 -13.45
C ALA A 57 -2.42 1.19 -13.42
N THR A 58 -1.27 1.64 -13.93
CA THR A 58 -0.09 0.79 -14.17
C THR A 58 1.20 1.31 -13.51
N LYS A 59 1.20 2.55 -13.01
CA LYS A 59 2.39 3.20 -12.44
C LYS A 59 2.08 3.94 -11.14
N SER A 60 3.14 4.16 -10.37
CA SER A 60 3.17 5.12 -9.27
C SER A 60 4.32 6.08 -9.50
N ILE A 61 4.15 7.34 -9.09
CA ILE A 61 5.14 8.41 -9.19
C ILE A 61 5.06 9.22 -7.89
N GLY A 62 6.19 9.71 -7.39
CA GLY A 62 6.20 10.65 -6.30
C GLY A 62 7.55 11.31 -6.11
N ASN A 63 7.50 12.53 -5.58
CA ASN A 63 8.67 13.25 -5.07
C ASN A 63 8.20 14.37 -4.13
N VAL A 64 9.16 15.16 -3.64
CA VAL A 64 8.91 16.41 -2.93
C VAL A 64 8.49 17.54 -3.87
N PHE A 65 8.07 18.65 -3.29
CA PHE A 65 8.02 19.93 -3.98
C PHE A 65 9.08 20.83 -3.40
N ASP A 66 9.68 21.64 -4.26
CA ASP A 66 10.57 22.71 -3.87
C ASP A 66 9.83 24.03 -3.91
N LYS A 67 10.20 24.93 -2.99
CA LYS A 67 9.58 26.24 -2.84
C LYS A 67 10.35 27.24 -3.70
N SER A 68 9.62 28.00 -4.52
CA SER A 68 10.16 29.15 -5.25
C SER A 68 10.46 30.30 -4.27
N ASP A 69 11.65 30.87 -4.39
CA ASP A 69 12.07 32.05 -3.61
C ASP A 69 11.35 33.33 -4.07
N ALA A 70 10.87 33.37 -5.31
CA ALA A 70 10.32 34.58 -5.93
C ALA A 70 8.87 34.89 -5.53
N ASP A 71 8.02 33.87 -5.41
CA ASP A 71 6.56 34.04 -5.37
C ASP A 71 5.83 33.13 -4.36
N ASN A 72 6.57 32.47 -3.46
CA ASN A 72 6.03 31.52 -2.48
C ASN A 72 5.20 30.38 -3.09
N THR A 73 5.41 30.05 -4.37
CA THR A 73 4.80 28.89 -5.03
C THR A 73 5.69 27.65 -4.88
N TYR A 74 5.16 26.50 -5.26
CA TYR A 74 5.85 25.22 -5.19
C TYR A 74 5.87 24.55 -6.57
N TYR A 75 7.03 24.05 -6.98
CA TYR A 75 7.18 23.28 -8.21
C TYR A 75 7.44 21.81 -7.91
N LYS A 76 6.98 20.94 -8.84
CA LYS A 76 7.12 19.50 -8.68
C LYS A 76 8.51 19.08 -9.09
N GLU A 77 9.26 18.56 -8.14
CA GLU A 77 10.48 17.84 -8.44
C GLU A 77 10.20 16.62 -9.33
N ILE A 78 11.20 16.27 -10.13
CA ILE A 78 11.13 15.15 -11.07
C ILE A 78 10.76 13.87 -10.31
N GLY A 79 9.62 13.27 -10.67
CA GLY A 79 9.04 12.15 -9.94
C GLY A 79 9.68 10.80 -10.22
N TYR A 80 9.94 10.02 -9.17
CA TYR A 80 10.36 8.62 -9.26
C TYR A 80 9.23 7.68 -8.86
N GLY A 81 9.26 6.42 -9.28
CA GLY A 81 8.29 5.48 -8.77
C GLY A 81 8.34 4.09 -9.36
N LEU A 82 7.20 3.41 -9.43
CA LEU A 82 7.11 2.01 -9.84
C LEU A 82 6.37 1.82 -11.16
N LYS A 83 6.88 0.93 -12.00
CA LYS A 83 6.22 0.32 -13.16
C LYS A 83 6.01 -1.18 -12.92
N ASN A 84 5.21 -1.84 -13.76
CA ASN A 84 4.89 -3.27 -13.64
C ASN A 84 4.36 -3.62 -12.23
N ILE A 85 3.50 -2.76 -11.69
CA ILE A 85 3.01 -2.89 -10.32
C ILE A 85 2.11 -4.11 -10.21
N LYS A 86 2.29 -4.85 -9.12
CA LYS A 86 1.31 -5.80 -8.59
C LYS A 86 0.92 -5.36 -7.18
N TYR A 87 -0.30 -5.68 -6.76
CA TYR A 87 -0.76 -5.43 -5.41
C TYR A 87 -1.51 -6.62 -4.82
N LYS A 88 -1.50 -6.72 -3.50
CA LYS A 88 -2.44 -7.54 -2.74
C LYS A 88 -3.08 -6.69 -1.64
N GLN A 89 -4.33 -7.00 -1.31
CA GLN A 89 -5.02 -6.33 -0.22
C GLN A 89 -4.76 -7.07 1.09
N LEU A 90 -4.05 -6.44 2.03
CA LEU A 90 -3.71 -7.04 3.32
C LEU A 90 -4.89 -7.02 4.30
N SER A 91 -5.66 -5.94 4.28
CA SER A 91 -6.87 -5.77 5.08
C SER A 91 -7.78 -4.74 4.41
N LYS A 92 -8.90 -4.36 5.04
CA LYS A 92 -9.83 -3.37 4.47
C LYS A 92 -9.09 -2.07 4.13
N ARG A 93 -8.94 -1.80 2.83
CA ARG A 93 -8.27 -0.62 2.25
C ARG A 93 -6.78 -0.48 2.53
N VAL A 94 -6.12 -1.52 3.05
CA VAL A 94 -4.65 -1.57 3.20
C VAL A 94 -4.10 -2.47 2.11
N TYR A 95 -3.15 -1.94 1.33
CA TYR A 95 -2.58 -2.62 0.18
C TYR A 95 -1.07 -2.71 0.31
N GLU A 96 -0.52 -3.86 -0.05
CA GLU A 96 0.90 -4.03 -0.33
C GLU A 96 1.10 -3.95 -1.83
N LEU A 97 1.95 -3.04 -2.28
CA LEU A 97 2.32 -2.85 -3.68
C LEU A 97 3.75 -3.32 -3.87
N THR A 98 4.01 -4.02 -4.96
CA THR A 98 5.35 -4.36 -5.42
C THR A 98 5.51 -4.01 -6.90
N GLY A 99 6.68 -3.56 -7.33
CA GLY A 99 6.90 -3.15 -8.72
C GLY A 99 8.37 -2.87 -8.99
N ILE A 100 8.68 -2.55 -10.24
CA ILE A 100 10.03 -2.21 -10.70
C ILE A 100 10.21 -0.71 -10.57
N GLN A 101 11.20 -0.27 -9.82
CA GLN A 101 11.58 1.13 -9.73
C GLN A 101 11.98 1.66 -11.10
N TYR A 102 11.60 2.90 -11.38
CA TYR A 102 12.03 3.61 -12.57
C TYR A 102 12.24 5.08 -12.30
N SER A 103 13.06 5.67 -13.16
CA SER A 103 13.33 7.10 -13.18
C SER A 103 12.94 7.75 -14.50
N PRO A 104 12.75 9.07 -14.52
CA PRO A 104 12.56 9.82 -15.76
C PRO A 104 13.79 9.76 -16.66
N LYS A 105 13.57 9.75 -17.98
CA LYS A 105 14.62 9.65 -18.99
C LYS A 105 15.63 10.79 -18.81
N GLY A 106 16.92 10.47 -18.78
CA GLY A 106 18.00 11.46 -18.60
C GLY A 106 18.43 11.69 -17.14
N THR A 107 17.73 11.12 -16.16
CA THR A 107 18.16 11.19 -14.75
C THR A 107 19.04 9.99 -14.39
N LYS A 108 20.23 10.24 -13.80
CA LYS A 108 21.07 9.19 -13.21
C LYS A 108 20.45 8.78 -11.89
N VAL A 109 19.83 7.61 -11.83
CA VAL A 109 19.26 7.09 -10.58
C VAL A 109 19.88 5.76 -10.24
N GLN A 110 20.25 5.63 -8.97
CA GLN A 110 20.97 4.49 -8.42
C GLN A 110 20.12 3.19 -8.37
N PHE A 111 18.82 3.27 -8.65
CA PHE A 111 17.85 2.20 -8.36
C PHE A 111 16.90 1.83 -9.51
N ASP A 112 17.11 2.33 -10.73
CA ASP A 112 16.27 1.92 -11.88
C ASP A 112 16.39 0.40 -12.13
N GLY A 113 15.27 -0.25 -12.39
CA GLY A 113 15.20 -1.70 -12.59
C GLY A 113 15.09 -2.55 -11.33
N GLN A 114 15.33 -1.99 -10.13
CA GLN A 114 15.22 -2.76 -8.88
C GLN A 114 13.76 -2.95 -8.45
N ARG A 115 13.43 -4.13 -7.92
CA ARG A 115 12.10 -4.37 -7.35
C ARG A 115 11.97 -3.72 -5.97
N MET A 116 10.86 -3.03 -5.74
CA MET A 116 10.52 -2.43 -4.46
C MET A 116 9.13 -2.83 -4.03
N THR A 117 8.92 -2.95 -2.72
CA THR A 117 7.63 -3.23 -2.10
C THR A 117 7.34 -2.20 -1.01
N TYR A 118 6.11 -1.71 -0.94
CA TYR A 118 5.66 -0.83 0.14
C TYR A 118 4.16 -0.98 0.44
N LYS A 119 3.73 -0.42 1.57
CA LYS A 119 2.33 -0.42 1.99
C LYS A 119 1.69 0.97 1.82
N VAL A 120 0.39 0.97 1.55
CA VAL A 120 -0.44 2.17 1.45
C VAL A 120 -1.84 1.87 1.96
N MET A 121 -2.49 2.86 2.56
CA MET A 121 -3.87 2.75 3.04
C MET A 121 -4.74 3.84 2.41
N ALA A 122 -5.80 3.44 1.71
CA ALA A 122 -6.84 4.36 1.25
C ALA A 122 -7.81 4.63 2.42
N VAL A 123 -7.51 5.62 3.26
CA VAL A 123 -8.37 5.93 4.42
C VAL A 123 -9.77 6.33 3.95
N SER A 124 -9.84 7.20 2.95
CA SER A 124 -11.07 7.65 2.31
C SER A 124 -10.82 8.00 0.83
N LYS A 125 -11.83 8.54 0.13
CA LYS A 125 -11.63 9.08 -1.23
C LYS A 125 -10.71 10.30 -1.26
N THR A 126 -10.45 10.93 -0.11
CA THR A 126 -9.70 12.19 0.01
C THR A 126 -8.49 12.09 0.92
N GLN A 127 -8.25 10.94 1.56
CA GLN A 127 -7.12 10.72 2.47
C GLN A 127 -6.42 9.39 2.20
N LEU A 128 -5.09 9.42 2.23
CA LEU A 128 -4.21 8.28 2.00
C LEU A 128 -3.05 8.28 3.01
N HIS A 129 -2.72 7.12 3.56
CA HIS A 129 -1.51 6.94 4.36
C HIS A 129 -0.46 6.15 3.60
N PHE A 130 0.78 6.62 3.64
CA PHE A 130 1.92 6.04 2.96
C PHE A 130 3.00 5.64 3.97
N TYR A 131 3.59 4.46 3.81
CA TYR A 131 4.41 3.82 4.85
C TYR A 131 5.88 3.55 4.44
N LYS A 132 6.35 4.09 3.30
CA LYS A 132 7.74 3.90 2.86
C LYS A 132 8.62 5.03 3.42
N GLY A 133 9.71 4.68 4.10
CA GLY A 133 10.66 5.66 4.66
C GLY A 133 10.11 6.44 5.85
N GLY A 134 9.00 5.99 6.44
CA GLY A 134 8.26 6.68 7.50
C GLY A 134 6.75 6.63 7.26
N TYR A 135 5.98 7.28 8.14
CA TYR A 135 4.55 7.41 8.02
C TYR A 135 4.18 8.83 7.56
N LEU A 136 3.54 8.94 6.40
CA LEU A 136 3.10 10.21 5.82
C LEU A 136 1.61 10.18 5.48
N LYS A 137 0.92 11.28 5.80
CA LYS A 137 -0.49 11.50 5.45
C LYS A 137 -0.59 12.34 4.19
N TYR A 138 -1.40 11.90 3.24
CA TYR A 138 -1.66 12.62 2.01
C TYR A 138 -3.16 12.91 1.84
N THR A 139 -3.48 14.01 1.17
CA THR A 139 -4.84 14.42 0.80
C THR A 139 -4.99 14.54 -0.70
N SER A 140 -6.22 14.45 -1.23
CA SER A 140 -6.46 14.58 -2.68
C SER A 140 -6.30 16.00 -3.23
N LYS A 141 -6.23 17.00 -2.35
CA LYS A 141 -6.02 18.42 -2.70
C LYS A 141 -4.83 18.99 -1.93
N PRO A 142 -3.98 19.80 -2.58
CA PRO A 142 -2.94 20.55 -1.89
C PRO A 142 -3.54 21.76 -1.15
N THR A 143 -2.92 22.16 -0.05
CA THR A 143 -3.24 23.41 0.66
C THR A 143 -2.24 24.53 0.35
N PHE A 144 -1.46 24.37 -0.71
CA PHE A 144 -0.41 25.28 -1.16
C PHE A 144 -0.51 25.52 -2.66
N LYS A 145 0.03 26.63 -3.14
CA LYS A 145 0.01 27.00 -4.56
C LYS A 145 1.08 26.21 -5.31
N ILE A 146 0.66 25.44 -6.31
CA ILE A 146 1.54 24.69 -7.20
C ILE A 146 1.63 25.46 -8.51
N VAL A 147 2.83 25.64 -9.06
CA VAL A 147 2.98 26.24 -10.39
C VAL A 147 2.39 25.32 -11.47
N THR A 148 1.72 25.91 -12.46
CA THR A 148 1.07 25.15 -13.53
C THR A 148 2.07 24.60 -14.56
N SER A 149 3.28 25.18 -14.61
CA SER A 149 4.38 24.81 -15.48
C SER A 149 5.67 24.75 -14.65
N ASN A 150 6.31 23.57 -14.61
CA ASN A 150 7.64 23.45 -14.01
C ASN A 150 8.59 24.42 -14.74
N HIS A 151 9.37 25.20 -13.99
CA HIS A 151 10.49 25.91 -14.59
C HIS A 151 11.36 24.88 -15.30
N THR A 152 11.42 24.93 -16.63
CA THR A 152 12.54 24.37 -17.37
C THR A 152 13.77 25.08 -16.82
N PHE A 153 14.64 24.35 -16.14
CA PHE A 153 15.98 24.81 -15.85
C PHE A 153 16.59 25.23 -17.18
N THR A 154 16.67 26.54 -17.42
CA THR A 154 17.57 27.11 -18.41
C THR A 154 18.94 27.04 -17.77
N ASP A 155 19.80 26.20 -18.35
CA ASP A 155 21.25 26.18 -18.08
C ASP A 155 21.87 27.58 -18.26
#